data_AF-A0A820CQ81-F1
#
_entry.id   AF-A0A820CQ81-F1
#
_cell.length_a   1.000
_cell.length_b   1.000
_cell.length_c   1.000
_cell.angle_alpha   90.00
_cell.angle_beta   90.00
_cell.angle_gamma   90.00
#
_symmetry.space_group_name_H-M   'P 1'
#
loop_
_entity.id
_entity.type
_entity.pdbx_description
1 polymer ?
#
loop_
_entity_poly.entity_id
_entity_poly.type
_entity_poly.pdbx_seq_one_letter_code
_entity_poly.pdbx_strand_id
1 'polypeptide(L)'
;MTNYSLSETISTNDRDSDQQEIRQRLLTSSQNALLNDSYEKSSNDLDDDHTHNLIDSVFEVPTRCVEQAKEVGKFVVDYVVDHSHLPYWLIDNEFLISGHRPPMPSVKQCFASIFRLHTETVNIWTHLLGTFVFIGIAIYFLTRPSNEVHIEKKLIFGAFFLGAIVCLLCSTLYHILYCHSPKISKFFSKLDYCGIAILIIGSVVPLLYYQFYCEFGTKIAYLSLIGLLGVTCIIISMWDRFSSSDYRVYRVLLFITFGIFGIIPTCHYIFRHGFKHAFTD
;
A
#
# COMPACT_ATOMS: atom_id res chain seq x y z
N MET A 1 35.83 21.75 -13.30
CA MET A 1 34.70 22.61 -13.72
C MET A 1 33.37 22.17 -13.10
N THR A 2 33.35 21.66 -11.86
CA THR A 2 32.19 20.93 -11.30
C THR A 2 31.59 21.53 -10.03
N ASN A 3 32.02 22.71 -9.59
CA ASN A 3 31.52 23.32 -8.34
C ASN A 3 30.52 24.48 -8.54
N TYR A 4 30.22 24.86 -9.78
CA TYR A 4 29.27 25.95 -10.06
C TYR A 4 27.82 25.46 -10.23
N SER A 5 27.58 24.23 -10.68
CA SER A 5 26.20 23.76 -10.94
C SER A 5 25.41 23.35 -9.69
N LEU A 6 26.05 22.72 -8.69
CA LEU A 6 25.36 22.33 -7.45
C LEU A 6 24.89 23.54 -6.62
N SER A 7 25.65 24.63 -6.61
CA SER A 7 25.30 25.81 -5.80
C SER A 7 24.19 26.65 -6.41
N GLU A 8 24.09 26.69 -7.75
CA GLU A 8 22.96 27.31 -8.45
C GLU A 8 21.68 26.49 -8.29
N THR A 9 21.74 25.15 -8.37
CA THR A 9 20.53 24.30 -8.23
C THR A 9 19.96 24.30 -6.80
N ILE A 10 20.81 24.38 -5.77
CA ILE A 10 20.38 24.55 -4.37
C ILE A 10 19.76 25.93 -4.17
N SER A 11 20.38 26.97 -4.74
CA SER A 11 19.88 28.36 -4.64
C SER A 11 18.58 28.61 -5.41
N THR A 12 18.32 27.90 -6.51
CA THR A 12 17.04 28.00 -7.24
C THR A 12 15.92 27.24 -6.53
N ASN A 13 16.23 26.10 -5.91
CA ASN A 13 15.24 25.33 -5.14
C ASN A 13 14.74 26.07 -3.89
N ASP A 14 15.64 26.71 -3.13
CA ASP A 14 15.25 27.53 -1.96
C ASP A 14 14.42 28.76 -2.39
N ARG A 15 14.76 29.37 -3.53
CA ARG A 15 14.02 30.53 -4.08
C ARG A 15 12.62 30.15 -4.57
N ASP A 16 12.44 28.96 -5.13
CA ASP A 16 11.15 28.47 -5.61
C ASP A 16 10.25 27.93 -4.49
N SER A 17 10.83 27.33 -3.42
CA SER A 17 10.09 26.99 -2.20
C SER A 17 9.59 28.24 -1.47
N ASP A 18 10.44 29.26 -1.37
CA ASP A 18 10.07 30.55 -0.77
C ASP A 18 8.99 31.25 -1.62
N GLN A 19 9.11 31.21 -2.96
CA GLN A 19 8.09 31.76 -3.88
C GLN A 19 6.74 31.06 -3.76
N GLN A 20 6.71 29.73 -3.58
CA GLN A 20 5.48 28.99 -3.39
C GLN A 20 4.85 29.27 -2.03
N GLU A 21 5.65 29.34 -0.96
CA GLU A 21 5.16 29.71 0.36
C GLU A 21 4.58 31.15 0.36
N ILE A 22 5.25 32.08 -0.34
CA ILE A 22 4.77 33.45 -0.53
C ILE A 22 3.47 33.46 -1.35
N ARG A 23 3.37 32.70 -2.44
CA ARG A 23 2.12 32.62 -3.23
C ARG A 23 0.96 32.03 -2.43
N GLN A 24 1.21 31.00 -1.63
CA GLN A 24 0.20 30.39 -0.76
C GLN A 24 -0.29 31.39 0.30
N ARG A 25 0.63 32.13 0.92
CA ARG A 25 0.32 33.20 1.88
C ARG A 25 -0.44 34.34 1.21
N LEU A 26 -0.07 34.73 -0.02
CA LEU A 26 -0.75 35.77 -0.79
C LEU A 26 -2.17 35.36 -1.20
N LEU A 27 -2.38 34.12 -1.64
CA LEU A 27 -3.72 33.61 -1.99
C LEU A 27 -4.62 33.55 -0.76
N THR A 28 -4.09 33.07 0.37
CA THR A 28 -4.83 33.02 1.64
C THR A 28 -5.14 34.43 2.16
N SER A 29 -4.16 35.34 2.06
CA SER A 29 -4.35 36.75 2.42
C SER A 29 -5.35 37.45 1.51
N SER A 30 -5.35 37.14 0.21
CA SER A 30 -6.29 37.70 -0.78
C SER A 30 -7.71 37.18 -0.55
N GLN A 31 -7.89 35.89 -0.24
CA GLN A 31 -9.19 35.34 0.10
C GLN A 31 -9.74 35.93 1.40
N ASN A 32 -8.89 36.06 2.43
CA ASN A 32 -9.28 36.68 3.69
C ASN A 32 -9.62 38.17 3.51
N ALA A 33 -8.89 38.89 2.66
CA ALA A 33 -9.17 40.29 2.33
C ALA A 33 -10.52 40.45 1.61
N LEU A 34 -10.85 39.57 0.65
CA LEU A 34 -12.13 39.61 -0.05
C LEU A 34 -13.32 39.26 0.84
N LEU A 35 -13.13 38.32 1.78
CA LEU A 35 -14.14 37.98 2.79
C LEU A 35 -14.37 39.15 3.75
N ASN A 36 -13.30 39.79 4.23
CA ASN A 36 -13.41 40.96 5.10
C ASN A 36 -14.04 42.16 4.38
N ASP A 37 -13.67 42.41 3.12
CA ASP A 37 -14.26 43.48 2.29
C ASP A 37 -15.75 43.23 2.02
N SER A 38 -16.13 41.97 1.79
CA SER A 38 -17.54 41.57 1.64
C SER A 38 -18.33 41.72 2.95
N TYR A 39 -17.71 41.43 4.09
CA TYR A 39 -18.31 41.60 5.42
C TYR A 39 -18.47 43.09 5.77
N GLU A 40 -17.42 43.91 5.62
CA GLU A 40 -17.47 45.35 5.87
C GLU A 40 -18.49 46.04 4.96
N LYS A 41 -18.56 45.66 3.68
CA LYS A 41 -19.54 46.21 2.74
C LYS A 41 -20.97 45.86 3.14
N SER A 42 -21.23 44.62 3.54
CA SER A 42 -22.56 44.18 3.98
C SER A 42 -22.94 44.73 5.36
N SER A 43 -21.95 45.05 6.20
CA SER A 43 -22.08 45.64 7.53
C SER A 43 -22.36 47.15 7.47
N ASN A 44 -21.73 47.87 6.54
CA ASN A 44 -21.88 49.32 6.39
C ASN A 44 -23.18 49.77 5.67
N ASP A 45 -23.89 48.85 5.01
CA ASP A 45 -25.11 49.16 4.25
C ASP A 45 -26.38 49.21 5.14
N LEU A 46 -26.31 48.94 6.45
CA LEU A 46 -27.49 48.66 7.30
C LEU A 46 -27.37 49.18 8.75
N ASP A 47 -28.44 49.81 9.26
CA ASP A 47 -28.48 50.58 10.53
C ASP A 47 -29.11 49.85 11.76
N ASP A 48 -29.39 48.54 11.71
CA ASP A 48 -30.10 47.82 12.80
C ASP A 48 -29.34 46.61 13.37
N ASP A 49 -29.27 46.55 14.70
CA ASP A 49 -28.58 45.56 15.54
C ASP A 49 -29.07 44.12 15.31
N HIS A 50 -30.36 43.96 14.95
CA HIS A 50 -30.89 42.64 14.58
C HIS A 50 -30.24 42.07 13.31
N THR A 51 -29.85 42.96 12.39
CA THR A 51 -29.30 42.58 11.08
C THR A 51 -27.81 42.26 11.18
N HIS A 52 -27.06 42.92 12.07
CA HIS A 52 -25.67 42.56 12.40
C HIS A 52 -25.57 41.15 12.98
N ASN A 53 -26.45 40.79 13.91
CA ASN A 53 -26.50 39.43 14.47
C ASN A 53 -26.80 38.36 13.41
N LEU A 54 -27.63 38.71 12.41
CA LEU A 54 -27.91 37.84 11.27
C LEU A 54 -26.67 37.66 10.38
N ILE A 55 -25.97 38.75 10.06
CA ILE A 55 -24.74 38.74 9.26
C ILE A 55 -23.66 37.90 9.95
N ASP A 56 -23.45 38.08 11.25
CA ASP A 56 -22.49 37.27 12.01
C ASP A 56 -22.80 35.78 11.92
N SER A 57 -24.07 35.39 12.07
CA SER A 57 -24.48 33.98 11.92
C SER A 57 -24.28 33.43 10.49
N VAL A 58 -24.47 34.27 9.48
CA VAL A 58 -24.32 33.91 8.06
C VAL A 58 -22.86 33.75 7.68
N PHE A 59 -21.95 34.54 8.25
CA PHE A 59 -20.50 34.43 8.01
C PHE A 59 -19.79 33.46 8.95
N GLU A 60 -20.36 33.11 10.11
CA GLU A 60 -19.81 32.11 11.03
C GLU A 60 -19.77 30.71 10.42
N VAL A 61 -20.84 30.29 9.73
CA VAL A 61 -20.94 28.95 9.13
C VAL A 61 -19.89 28.73 8.01
N PRO A 62 -19.74 29.62 7.02
CA PRO A 62 -18.66 29.54 6.03
C PRO A 62 -17.27 29.55 6.66
N THR A 63 -17.05 30.38 7.69
CA THR A 63 -15.76 30.49 8.37
C THR A 63 -15.39 29.18 9.08
N ARG A 64 -16.34 28.57 9.80
CA ARG A 64 -16.17 27.23 10.40
C ARG A 64 -15.91 26.14 9.37
N CYS A 65 -16.60 26.16 8.23
CA CYS A 65 -16.35 25.21 7.15
C CYS A 65 -14.94 25.36 6.56
N VAL A 66 -14.44 26.60 6.42
CA VAL A 66 -13.07 26.87 5.95
C VAL A 66 -12.03 26.45 7.00
N GLU A 67 -12.30 26.65 8.29
CA GLU A 67 -11.42 26.19 9.37
C GLU A 67 -11.38 24.66 9.48
N GLN A 68 -12.52 23.98 9.40
CA GLN A 68 -12.58 22.52 9.33
C GLN A 68 -11.88 21.99 8.07
N ALA A 69 -12.07 22.64 6.92
CA ALA A 69 -11.36 22.28 5.69
C ALA A 69 -9.84 22.52 5.81
N LYS A 70 -9.40 23.53 6.58
CA LYS A 70 -7.98 23.75 6.91
C LYS A 70 -7.44 22.71 7.90
N GLU A 71 -8.23 22.27 8.89
CA GLU A 71 -7.82 21.20 9.80
C GLU A 71 -7.73 19.85 9.11
N VAL A 72 -8.73 19.49 8.30
CA VAL A 72 -8.69 18.32 7.42
C VAL A 72 -7.57 18.47 6.39
N GLY A 73 -7.37 19.67 5.85
CA GLY A 73 -6.26 20.03 4.97
C GLY A 73 -4.90 19.84 5.63
N LYS A 74 -4.75 20.11 6.93
CA LYS A 74 -3.54 19.83 7.71
C LYS A 74 -3.22 18.33 7.80
N PHE A 75 -4.23 17.45 7.73
CA PHE A 75 -4.05 16.01 7.61
C PHE A 75 -3.70 15.53 6.19
N VAL A 76 -4.00 16.35 5.17
CA VAL A 76 -3.97 16.01 3.73
C VAL A 76 -2.80 16.66 2.96
N VAL A 77 -2.34 17.86 3.32
CA VAL A 77 -1.65 18.76 2.36
C VAL A 77 -0.18 19.05 2.66
N ASP A 78 0.30 19.02 3.91
CA ASP A 78 1.65 19.56 4.22
C ASP A 78 2.84 18.72 3.74
N TYR A 79 2.63 17.53 3.15
CA TYR A 79 3.73 16.59 2.87
C TYR A 79 3.54 15.75 1.60
N VAL A 80 2.80 16.26 0.61
CA VAL A 80 2.61 15.58 -0.69
C VAL A 80 3.10 16.43 -1.86
N VAL A 81 3.61 15.77 -2.90
CA VAL A 81 4.18 16.39 -4.09
C VAL A 81 3.52 15.87 -5.37
N ASP A 82 3.59 16.67 -6.43
CA ASP A 82 3.18 16.26 -7.77
C ASP A 82 4.20 15.30 -8.41
N HIS A 83 3.72 14.48 -9.34
CA HIS A 83 4.52 13.49 -10.05
C HIS A 83 5.78 14.07 -10.70
N SER A 84 5.71 15.30 -11.23
CA SER A 84 6.85 15.98 -11.89
C SER A 84 8.01 16.27 -10.95
N HIS A 85 7.77 16.29 -9.63
CA HIS A 85 8.77 16.58 -8.61
C HIS A 85 9.34 15.32 -7.96
N LEU A 86 8.87 14.13 -8.37
CA LEU A 86 9.39 12.87 -7.86
C LEU A 86 10.76 12.54 -8.45
N PRO A 87 11.69 12.00 -7.65
CA PRO A 87 12.90 11.42 -8.19
C PRO A 87 12.57 10.14 -8.99
N TYR A 88 13.40 9.82 -9.98
CA TYR A 88 13.18 8.72 -10.92
C TYR A 88 12.82 7.36 -10.30
N TRP A 89 13.31 7.06 -9.09
CA TRP A 89 13.08 5.78 -8.41
C TRP A 89 11.73 5.70 -7.67
N LEU A 90 11.05 6.85 -7.49
CA LEU A 90 9.67 6.94 -6.97
C LEU A 90 8.62 7.07 -8.08
N ILE A 91 9.07 7.26 -9.33
CA ILE A 91 8.19 7.28 -10.49
C ILE A 91 7.89 5.83 -10.88
N ASP A 92 6.81 5.28 -10.31
CA ASP A 92 6.31 3.96 -10.71
C ASP A 92 5.16 4.06 -11.71
N ASN A 93 4.20 4.96 -11.49
CA ASN A 93 3.00 5.08 -12.34
C ASN A 93 2.74 6.52 -12.78
N GLU A 94 2.92 6.78 -14.08
CA GLU A 94 2.73 8.10 -14.71
C GLU A 94 1.28 8.61 -14.67
N PHE A 95 0.30 7.72 -14.47
CA PHE A 95 -1.11 8.09 -14.35
C PHE A 95 -1.47 8.66 -12.98
N LEU A 96 -0.60 8.56 -11.98
CA LEU A 96 -0.78 9.17 -10.66
C LEU A 96 -0.16 10.56 -10.66
N ILE A 97 -0.99 11.59 -10.85
CA ILE A 97 -0.51 12.95 -11.14
C ILE A 97 -0.06 13.70 -9.88
N SER A 98 -0.72 13.48 -8.73
CA SER A 98 -0.46 14.21 -7.48
C SER A 98 -0.67 13.35 -6.23
N GLY A 99 -0.35 13.90 -5.04
CA GLY A 99 -0.59 13.23 -3.76
C GLY A 99 0.51 12.27 -3.33
N HIS A 100 1.71 12.37 -3.91
CA HIS A 100 2.83 11.48 -3.62
C HIS A 100 3.62 11.92 -2.40
N ARG A 101 4.17 10.97 -1.64
CA ARG A 101 5.10 11.33 -0.56
C ARG A 101 6.46 11.72 -1.15
N PRO A 102 7.09 12.81 -0.68
CA PRO A 102 8.47 13.14 -1.05
C PRO A 102 9.44 12.11 -0.43
N PRO A 103 10.70 12.08 -0.87
CA PRO A 103 11.75 11.30 -0.21
C PRO A 103 11.86 11.65 1.27
N MET A 104 11.63 10.66 2.15
CA MET A 104 11.67 10.81 3.61
C MET A 104 12.75 9.90 4.20
N PRO A 105 14.01 10.35 4.33
CA PRO A 105 15.12 9.53 4.83
C PRO A 105 15.06 9.30 6.36
N SER A 106 13.87 9.20 6.92
CA SER A 106 13.57 8.90 8.31
C SER A 106 12.48 7.84 8.38
N VAL A 107 12.83 6.68 8.94
CA VAL A 107 11.89 5.59 9.21
C VAL A 107 10.72 6.09 10.06
N LYS A 108 10.98 6.93 11.07
CA LYS A 108 9.94 7.49 11.94
C LYS A 108 8.91 8.31 11.14
N GLN A 109 9.35 9.11 10.18
CA GLN A 109 8.45 9.88 9.31
C GLN A 109 7.64 8.97 8.39
N CYS A 110 8.26 7.92 7.83
CA CYS A 110 7.57 6.92 7.01
C CYS A 110 6.44 6.22 7.79
N PHE A 111 6.70 5.79 9.04
CA PHE A 111 5.67 5.19 9.90
C PHE A 111 4.60 6.20 10.34
N ALA A 112 4.99 7.46 10.62
CA ALA A 112 4.02 8.51 10.93
C ALA A 112 3.07 8.81 9.75
N SER A 113 3.51 8.54 8.51
CA SER A 113 2.68 8.75 7.31
C SER A 113 1.53 7.77 7.16
N ILE A 114 1.48 6.67 7.93
CA ILE A 114 0.37 5.69 7.90
C ILE A 114 -0.99 6.38 8.14
N PHE A 115 -1.00 7.40 9.00
CA PHE A 115 -2.20 8.17 9.36
C PHE A 115 -2.38 9.44 8.51
N ARG A 116 -1.71 9.51 7.34
CA ARG A 116 -1.81 10.63 6.39
C ARG A 116 -2.41 10.14 5.07
N LEU A 117 -3.02 11.06 4.33
CA LEU A 117 -3.60 10.77 3.02
C LEU A 117 -2.56 11.04 1.92
N HIS A 118 -2.26 10.01 1.13
CA HIS A 118 -1.32 10.02 0.02
C HIS A 118 -1.61 8.83 -0.91
N THR A 119 -0.94 8.76 -2.06
CA THR A 119 -1.11 7.69 -3.06
C THR A 119 -0.96 6.27 -2.48
N GLU A 120 -0.09 6.09 -1.48
CA GLU A 120 0.15 4.79 -0.83
C GLU A 120 -0.79 4.44 0.32
N THR A 121 -1.74 5.31 0.71
CA THR A 121 -2.54 5.09 1.94
C THR A 121 -3.38 3.82 1.84
N VAL A 122 -4.08 3.62 0.74
CA VAL A 122 -4.91 2.42 0.54
C VAL A 122 -4.05 1.15 0.51
N ASN A 123 -2.89 1.18 -0.17
CA ASN A 123 -1.97 0.05 -0.21
C ASN A 123 -1.47 -0.36 1.19
N ILE A 124 -1.17 0.61 2.06
CA ILE A 124 -0.79 0.34 3.45
C ILE A 124 -1.97 -0.28 4.22
N TRP A 125 -3.13 0.37 4.19
CA TRP A 125 -4.26 -0.02 5.06
C TRP A 125 -4.90 -1.34 4.65
N THR A 126 -4.99 -1.66 3.36
CA THR A 126 -5.55 -2.94 2.90
C THR A 126 -4.71 -4.13 3.37
N HIS A 127 -3.39 -4.06 3.22
CA HIS A 127 -2.48 -5.12 3.66
C HIS A 127 -2.31 -5.16 5.18
N LEU A 128 -2.31 -4.01 5.86
CA LEU A 128 -2.21 -3.94 7.32
C LEU A 128 -3.47 -4.54 7.99
N LEU A 129 -4.66 -4.16 7.53
CA LEU A 129 -5.91 -4.73 8.02
C LEU A 129 -5.98 -6.23 7.72
N GLY A 130 -5.62 -6.63 6.49
CA GLY A 130 -5.52 -8.03 6.12
C GLY A 130 -4.61 -8.83 7.05
N THR A 131 -3.47 -8.27 7.42
CA THR A 131 -2.54 -8.90 8.37
C THR A 131 -3.22 -9.21 9.71
N PHE A 132 -3.92 -8.24 10.31
CA PHE A 132 -4.61 -8.45 11.58
C PHE A 132 -5.75 -9.46 11.47
N VAL A 133 -6.49 -9.45 10.35
CA VAL A 133 -7.54 -10.44 10.07
C VAL A 133 -6.95 -11.85 10.01
N PHE A 134 -5.87 -12.05 9.24
CA PHE A 134 -5.22 -13.36 9.14
C PHE A 134 -4.58 -13.82 10.45
N ILE A 135 -4.01 -12.92 11.25
CA ILE A 135 -3.55 -13.24 12.62
C ILE A 135 -4.71 -13.71 13.48
N GLY A 136 -5.85 -13.00 13.48
CA GLY A 136 -7.02 -13.37 14.26
C GLY A 136 -7.57 -14.74 13.86
N ILE A 137 -7.69 -15.01 12.55
CA ILE A 137 -8.12 -16.31 12.02
C ILE A 137 -7.13 -17.41 12.40
N ALA A 138 -5.83 -17.16 12.29
CA ALA A 138 -4.79 -18.12 12.63
C ALA A 138 -4.84 -18.48 14.13
N ILE A 139 -4.95 -17.47 15.01
CA ILE A 139 -5.10 -17.70 16.46
C ILE A 139 -6.35 -18.53 16.73
N TYR A 140 -7.50 -18.13 16.17
CA TYR A 140 -8.76 -18.86 16.34
C TYR A 140 -8.64 -20.33 15.91
N PHE A 141 -8.07 -20.59 14.73
CA PHE A 141 -7.96 -21.94 14.18
C PHE A 141 -6.93 -22.81 14.93
N LEU A 142 -5.74 -22.27 15.21
CA LEU A 142 -4.64 -23.03 15.83
C LEU A 142 -4.90 -23.33 17.31
N THR A 143 -5.69 -22.50 17.98
CA THR A 143 -6.08 -22.71 19.40
C THR A 143 -7.25 -23.66 19.59
N ARG A 144 -7.97 -24.08 18.53
CA ARG A 144 -9.04 -25.09 18.64
C ARG A 144 -8.49 -26.36 19.30
N PRO A 145 -9.23 -26.98 20.23
CA PRO A 145 -8.73 -28.14 20.95
C PRO A 145 -8.51 -29.34 20.00
N SER A 146 -7.54 -30.20 20.33
CA SER A 146 -7.07 -31.28 19.44
C SER A 146 -8.10 -32.39 19.17
N ASN A 147 -9.18 -32.43 19.96
CA ASN A 147 -10.34 -33.28 19.73
C ASN A 147 -11.21 -32.79 18.55
N GLU A 148 -11.10 -31.52 18.18
CA GLU A 148 -11.83 -30.95 17.04
C GLU A 148 -10.93 -30.78 15.82
N VAL A 149 -9.70 -30.29 16.03
CA VAL A 149 -8.72 -30.08 14.96
C VAL A 149 -7.42 -30.79 15.32
N HIS A 150 -7.16 -31.92 14.65
CA HIS A 150 -5.91 -32.65 14.81
C HIS A 150 -4.68 -31.81 14.46
N ILE A 151 -3.56 -32.11 15.12
CA ILE A 151 -2.30 -31.35 15.00
C ILE A 151 -1.79 -31.27 13.55
N GLU A 152 -1.98 -32.32 12.76
CA GLU A 152 -1.61 -32.36 11.35
C GLU A 152 -2.27 -31.22 10.56
N LYS A 153 -3.59 -31.03 10.75
CA LYS A 153 -4.37 -29.97 10.09
C LYS A 153 -3.89 -28.60 10.55
N LYS A 154 -3.54 -28.47 11.83
CA LYS A 154 -2.96 -27.22 12.37
C LYS A 154 -1.62 -26.89 11.72
N LEU A 155 -0.74 -27.86 11.50
CA LEU A 155 0.54 -27.61 10.82
C LEU A 155 0.33 -27.18 9.36
N ILE A 156 -0.59 -27.86 8.67
CA ILE A 156 -0.90 -27.60 7.26
C ILE A 156 -1.49 -26.20 7.05
N PHE A 157 -2.56 -25.86 7.78
CA PHE A 157 -3.14 -24.53 7.71
C PHE A 157 -2.26 -23.47 8.36
N GLY A 158 -1.44 -23.85 9.35
CA GLY A 158 -0.43 -22.99 9.95
C GLY A 158 0.59 -22.49 8.93
N ALA A 159 1.04 -23.35 8.01
CA ALA A 159 1.93 -22.95 6.91
C ALA A 159 1.25 -21.92 5.98
N PHE A 160 -0.04 -22.13 5.64
CA PHE A 160 -0.83 -21.17 4.88
C PHE A 160 -0.95 -19.82 5.59
N PHE A 161 -1.37 -19.82 6.86
CA PHE A 161 -1.52 -18.60 7.64
C PHE A 161 -0.20 -17.84 7.80
N LEU A 162 0.89 -18.56 8.09
CA LEU A 162 2.21 -17.96 8.16
C LEU A 162 2.60 -17.30 6.84
N GLY A 163 2.39 -17.98 5.71
CA GLY A 163 2.67 -17.41 4.40
C GLY A 163 1.84 -16.16 4.09
N ALA A 164 0.55 -16.17 4.43
CA ALA A 164 -0.32 -15.01 4.28
C ALA A 164 0.11 -13.82 5.14
N ILE A 165 0.39 -14.06 6.42
CA ILE A 165 0.83 -13.02 7.36
C ILE A 165 2.17 -12.43 6.91
N VAL A 166 3.14 -13.26 6.54
CA VAL A 166 4.45 -12.79 6.04
C VAL A 166 4.27 -11.96 4.76
N CYS A 167 3.48 -12.42 3.80
CA CYS A 167 3.21 -11.68 2.57
C CYS A 167 2.62 -10.30 2.84
N LEU A 168 1.57 -10.23 3.66
CA LEU A 168 0.87 -8.98 3.95
C LEU A 168 1.74 -8.02 4.77
N LEU A 169 2.55 -8.53 5.71
CA LEU A 169 3.52 -7.73 6.46
C LEU A 169 4.63 -7.17 5.56
N CYS A 170 5.21 -7.99 4.70
CA CYS A 170 6.23 -7.54 3.74
C CYS A 170 5.69 -6.43 2.83
N SER A 171 4.46 -6.60 2.32
CA SER A 171 3.79 -5.58 1.50
C SER A 171 3.51 -4.30 2.28
N THR A 172 2.97 -4.41 3.49
CA THR A 172 2.71 -3.26 4.37
C THR A 172 4.00 -2.48 4.65
N LEU A 173 5.08 -3.17 4.99
CA LEU A 173 6.39 -2.56 5.25
C LEU A 173 6.98 -1.91 4.01
N TYR A 174 6.84 -2.54 2.83
CA TYR A 174 7.24 -1.96 1.56
C TYR A 174 6.52 -0.64 1.31
N HIS A 175 5.19 -0.62 1.37
CA HIS A 175 4.43 0.60 1.12
C HIS A 175 4.69 1.67 2.18
N ILE A 176 4.91 1.32 3.45
CA ILE A 176 5.33 2.31 4.47
C ILE A 176 6.68 2.94 4.10
N LEU A 177 7.68 2.11 3.79
CA LEU A 177 9.08 2.52 3.58
C LEU A 177 9.42 2.87 2.13
N TYR A 178 8.43 2.84 1.23
CA TYR A 178 8.60 3.07 -0.21
C TYR A 178 9.27 4.41 -0.51
N CYS A 179 8.95 5.46 0.25
CA CYS A 179 9.50 6.80 0.07
C CYS A 179 10.82 7.06 0.83
N HIS A 180 11.40 6.06 1.52
CA HIS A 180 12.54 6.33 2.41
C HIS A 180 13.84 6.68 1.68
N SER A 181 14.36 5.74 0.90
CA SER A 181 15.55 5.91 0.07
C SER A 181 15.58 4.83 -1.00
N PRO A 182 16.31 5.02 -2.11
CA PRO A 182 16.35 4.03 -3.20
C PRO A 182 16.75 2.63 -2.74
N LYS A 183 17.71 2.53 -1.80
CA LYS A 183 18.19 1.26 -1.26
C LYS A 183 17.14 0.54 -0.42
N ILE A 184 16.47 1.28 0.48
CA ILE A 184 15.44 0.71 1.37
C ILE A 184 14.20 0.32 0.55
N SER A 185 13.74 1.20 -0.33
CA SER A 185 12.60 0.93 -1.22
C SER A 185 12.85 -0.32 -2.07
N LYS A 186 14.05 -0.45 -2.67
CA LYS A 186 14.42 -1.64 -3.45
C LYS A 186 14.56 -2.90 -2.61
N PHE A 187 15.06 -2.81 -1.38
CA PHE A 187 15.17 -3.97 -0.51
C PHE A 187 13.78 -4.50 -0.12
N PHE A 188 12.89 -3.61 0.32
CA PHE A 188 11.53 -4.01 0.72
C PHE A 188 10.66 -4.41 -0.47
N SER A 189 10.85 -3.85 -1.68
CA SER A 189 10.12 -4.33 -2.87
C SER A 189 10.46 -5.79 -3.20
N LYS A 190 11.73 -6.19 -3.05
CA LYS A 190 12.13 -7.59 -3.22
C LYS A 190 11.50 -8.50 -2.16
N LEU A 191 11.41 -8.05 -0.91
CA LEU A 191 10.74 -8.81 0.15
C LEU A 191 9.24 -8.96 -0.10
N ASP A 192 8.59 -7.91 -0.61
CA ASP A 192 7.18 -7.94 -1.00
C ASP A 192 6.93 -9.00 -2.09
N TYR A 193 7.77 -9.03 -3.14
CA TYR A 193 7.68 -10.07 -4.18
C TYR A 193 7.94 -11.49 -3.65
N CYS A 194 8.89 -11.65 -2.72
CA CYS A 194 9.08 -12.94 -2.06
C CYS A 194 7.87 -13.34 -1.20
N GLY A 195 7.21 -12.37 -0.57
CA GLY A 195 5.95 -12.57 0.15
C GLY A 195 4.90 -13.24 -0.73
N ILE A 196 4.71 -12.76 -1.97
CA ILE A 196 3.77 -13.35 -2.94
C ILE A 196 4.11 -14.82 -3.20
N ALA A 197 5.39 -15.15 -3.45
CA ALA A 197 5.82 -16.53 -3.68
C ALA A 197 5.54 -17.44 -2.47
N ILE A 198 5.86 -16.97 -1.26
CA ILE A 198 5.64 -17.70 -0.01
C ILE A 198 4.14 -17.95 0.22
N LEU A 199 3.29 -16.94 -0.04
CA LEU A 199 1.83 -17.09 0.05
C LEU A 199 1.30 -18.12 -0.95
N ILE A 200 1.76 -18.08 -2.20
CA ILE A 200 1.35 -19.08 -3.21
C ILE A 200 1.72 -20.48 -2.73
N ILE A 201 2.99 -20.72 -2.33
CA ILE A 201 3.42 -22.02 -1.79
C ILE A 201 2.53 -22.43 -0.62
N GLY A 202 2.37 -21.55 0.38
CA GLY A 202 1.61 -21.81 1.59
C GLY A 202 0.14 -22.15 1.32
N SER A 203 -0.49 -21.48 0.35
CA SER A 203 -1.88 -21.72 -0.05
C SER A 203 -2.11 -23.07 -0.73
N VAL A 204 -1.09 -23.57 -1.44
CA VAL A 204 -1.17 -24.85 -2.16
C VAL A 204 -0.96 -26.05 -1.22
N VAL A 205 -0.32 -25.86 -0.06
CA VAL A 205 -0.11 -26.95 0.93
C VAL A 205 -1.43 -27.60 1.41
N PRO A 206 -2.42 -26.86 1.96
CA PRO A 206 -3.70 -27.45 2.36
C PRO A 206 -4.46 -28.04 1.18
N LEU A 207 -4.43 -27.39 0.02
CA LEU A 207 -5.08 -27.88 -1.20
C LEU A 207 -4.56 -29.28 -1.57
N LEU A 208 -3.25 -29.44 -1.74
CA LEU A 208 -2.64 -30.72 -2.09
C LEU A 208 -2.80 -31.78 -1.01
N TYR A 209 -2.81 -31.38 0.26
CA TYR A 209 -3.01 -32.30 1.36
C TYR A 209 -4.37 -32.99 1.29
N TYR A 210 -5.45 -32.24 1.11
CA TYR A 210 -6.80 -32.81 1.02
C TYR A 210 -7.05 -33.49 -0.32
N GLN A 211 -6.58 -32.88 -1.40
CA GLN A 211 -6.77 -33.43 -2.74
C GLN A 211 -6.07 -34.78 -2.93
N PHE A 212 -4.87 -34.96 -2.38
CA PHE A 212 -4.13 -36.23 -2.44
C PHE A 212 -4.00 -36.85 -1.05
N TYR A 213 -5.07 -36.81 -0.26
CA TYR A 213 -5.06 -37.29 1.13
C TYR A 213 -4.57 -38.73 1.23
N CYS A 214 -5.16 -39.62 0.42
CA CYS A 214 -4.85 -41.05 0.36
C CYS A 214 -3.63 -41.39 -0.52
N GLU A 215 -3.06 -40.42 -1.24
CA GLU A 215 -2.00 -40.64 -2.23
C GLU A 215 -0.70 -39.96 -1.85
N PHE A 216 0.05 -40.58 -0.93
CA PHE A 216 1.27 -39.97 -0.38
C PHE A 216 2.31 -39.62 -1.44
N GLY A 217 2.58 -40.51 -2.41
CA GLY A 217 3.57 -40.27 -3.46
C GLY A 217 3.23 -39.07 -4.34
N THR A 218 1.99 -39.01 -4.85
CA THR A 218 1.49 -37.90 -5.68
C THR A 218 1.50 -36.58 -4.92
N LYS A 219 1.06 -36.60 -3.66
CA LYS A 219 1.08 -35.43 -2.76
C LYS A 219 2.48 -34.85 -2.59
N ILE A 220 3.45 -35.68 -2.24
CA ILE A 220 4.83 -35.23 -2.03
C ILE A 220 5.45 -34.73 -3.34
N ALA A 221 5.22 -35.41 -4.47
CA ALA A 221 5.74 -34.98 -5.76
C ALA A 221 5.28 -33.56 -6.13
N TYR A 222 3.98 -33.26 -5.97
CA TYR A 222 3.46 -31.91 -6.25
C TYR A 222 3.91 -30.85 -5.23
N LEU A 223 4.00 -31.20 -3.94
CA LEU A 223 4.55 -30.29 -2.93
C LEU A 223 6.01 -29.95 -3.23
N SER A 224 6.83 -30.93 -3.62
CA SER A 224 8.22 -30.71 -4.04
C SER A 224 8.32 -29.85 -5.30
N LEU A 225 7.47 -30.09 -6.30
CA LEU A 225 7.44 -29.29 -7.53
C LEU A 225 7.09 -27.82 -7.25
N ILE A 226 6.03 -27.56 -6.48
CA ILE A 226 5.60 -26.19 -6.13
C ILE A 226 6.66 -25.51 -5.25
N GLY A 227 7.27 -26.24 -4.32
CA GLY A 227 8.40 -25.74 -3.54
C GLY A 227 9.58 -25.32 -4.42
N LEU A 228 9.96 -26.15 -5.40
CA LEU A 228 11.04 -25.84 -6.35
C LEU A 228 10.70 -24.60 -7.20
N LEU A 229 9.52 -24.56 -7.80
CA LEU A 229 9.06 -23.42 -8.60
C LEU A 229 9.01 -22.13 -7.78
N GLY A 230 8.55 -22.21 -6.52
CA GLY A 230 8.50 -21.07 -5.63
C GLY A 230 9.89 -20.58 -5.20
N VAL A 231 10.85 -21.49 -4.95
CA VAL A 231 12.26 -21.10 -4.74
C VAL A 231 12.83 -20.41 -5.98
N THR A 232 12.55 -20.91 -7.18
CA THR A 232 12.93 -20.24 -8.42
C THR A 232 12.32 -18.83 -8.51
N CYS A 233 11.03 -18.67 -8.17
CA CYS A 233 10.38 -17.35 -8.14
C CYS A 233 11.02 -16.39 -7.13
N ILE A 234 11.41 -16.89 -5.95
CA ILE A 234 12.12 -16.11 -4.93
C ILE A 234 13.49 -15.65 -5.45
N ILE A 235 14.25 -16.54 -6.09
CA ILE A 235 15.56 -16.20 -6.67
C ILE A 235 15.41 -15.12 -7.75
N ILE A 236 14.43 -15.27 -8.65
CA ILE A 236 14.14 -14.26 -9.68
C ILE A 236 13.72 -12.93 -9.03
N SER A 237 12.90 -12.98 -7.97
CA SER A 237 12.44 -11.80 -7.24
C SER A 237 13.55 -11.04 -6.53
N MET A 238 14.63 -11.74 -6.15
CA MET A 238 15.81 -11.13 -5.55
C MET A 238 16.71 -10.41 -6.56
N TRP A 239 16.49 -10.61 -7.85
CA TRP A 239 17.28 -10.00 -8.91
C TRP A 239 17.02 -8.48 -9.01
N ASP A 240 18.10 -7.71 -9.03
CA ASP A 240 18.05 -6.24 -9.01
C ASP A 240 17.26 -5.61 -10.16
N ARG A 241 17.30 -6.20 -11.35
CA ARG A 241 16.57 -5.68 -12.52
C ARG A 241 15.08 -5.94 -12.42
N PHE A 242 14.69 -7.06 -11.83
CA PHE A 242 13.29 -7.46 -11.69
C PHE A 242 12.49 -6.47 -10.83
N SER A 243 13.16 -5.79 -9.89
CA SER A 243 12.56 -4.73 -9.06
C SER A 243 12.40 -3.36 -9.73
N SER A 244 12.89 -3.17 -10.97
CA SER A 244 12.70 -1.93 -11.73
C SER A 244 11.25 -1.79 -12.21
N SER A 245 10.76 -0.57 -12.39
CA SER A 245 9.42 -0.30 -12.94
C SER A 245 9.23 -0.91 -14.34
N ASP A 246 10.30 -0.94 -15.16
CA ASP A 246 10.29 -1.53 -16.52
C ASP A 246 9.87 -3.00 -16.56
N TYR A 247 10.08 -3.75 -15.47
CA TYR A 247 9.82 -5.19 -15.41
C TYR A 247 8.42 -5.53 -14.86
N ARG A 248 7.54 -4.54 -14.65
CA ARG A 248 6.20 -4.74 -14.08
C ARG A 248 5.42 -5.86 -14.76
N VAL A 249 5.37 -5.87 -16.09
CA VAL A 249 4.66 -6.90 -16.87
C VAL A 249 5.26 -8.29 -16.63
N TYR A 250 6.59 -8.41 -16.61
CA TYR A 250 7.26 -9.68 -16.35
C TYR A 250 7.00 -10.20 -14.93
N ARG A 251 6.91 -9.31 -13.93
CA ARG A 251 6.53 -9.70 -12.56
C ARG A 251 5.13 -10.31 -12.53
N VAL A 252 4.17 -9.64 -13.17
CA VAL A 252 2.79 -10.11 -13.26
C VAL A 252 2.74 -11.47 -13.95
N LEU A 253 3.42 -11.61 -15.09
CA LEU A 253 3.47 -12.89 -15.83
C LEU A 253 4.10 -14.01 -15.00
N LEU A 254 5.18 -13.74 -14.25
CA LEU A 254 5.82 -14.74 -13.39
C LEU A 254 4.84 -15.29 -12.35
N PHE A 255 4.20 -14.41 -11.57
CA PHE A 255 3.33 -14.85 -10.48
C PHE A 255 1.99 -15.42 -10.95
N ILE A 256 1.42 -14.91 -12.05
CA ILE A 256 0.23 -15.51 -12.66
C ILE A 256 0.55 -16.91 -13.17
N THR A 257 1.67 -17.08 -13.88
CA THR A 257 2.09 -18.39 -14.36
C THR A 257 2.29 -19.35 -13.19
N PHE A 258 2.99 -18.90 -12.14
CA PHE A 258 3.21 -19.72 -10.95
C PHE A 258 1.91 -20.11 -10.25
N GLY A 259 0.92 -19.21 -10.16
CA GLY A 259 -0.41 -19.53 -9.64
C GLY A 259 -1.17 -20.56 -10.50
N ILE A 260 -1.10 -20.43 -11.83
CA ILE A 260 -1.74 -21.36 -12.78
C ILE A 260 -1.16 -22.78 -12.67
N PHE A 261 0.12 -22.95 -12.31
CA PHE A 261 0.67 -24.28 -12.04
C PHE A 261 -0.10 -25.04 -10.94
N GLY A 262 -0.81 -24.34 -10.05
CA GLY A 262 -1.73 -24.93 -9.08
C GLY A 262 -2.95 -25.63 -9.68
N ILE A 263 -3.27 -25.39 -10.96
CA ILE A 263 -4.38 -26.05 -11.68
C ILE A 263 -3.98 -27.46 -12.15
N ILE A 264 -2.69 -27.71 -12.43
CA ILE A 264 -2.21 -29.00 -12.92
C ILE A 264 -2.56 -30.16 -11.95
N PRO A 265 -2.30 -30.06 -10.64
CA PRO A 265 -2.74 -31.06 -9.68
C PRO A 265 -4.27 -31.27 -9.71
N THR A 266 -5.06 -30.20 -9.81
CA THR A 266 -6.54 -30.25 -9.96
C THR A 266 -6.96 -31.05 -11.17
N CYS A 267 -6.39 -30.77 -12.34
CA CYS A 267 -6.66 -31.55 -13.54
C CYS A 267 -6.27 -33.03 -13.34
N HIS A 268 -5.07 -33.32 -12.82
CA HIS A 268 -4.63 -34.70 -12.59
C HIS A 268 -5.59 -35.45 -11.65
N TYR A 269 -6.04 -34.81 -10.56
CA TYR A 269 -7.00 -35.41 -9.65
C TYR A 269 -8.35 -35.73 -10.33
N ILE A 270 -8.89 -34.79 -11.11
CA ILE A 270 -10.13 -34.99 -11.86
C ILE A 270 -10.00 -36.15 -12.87
N PHE A 271 -8.86 -36.24 -13.57
CA PHE A 271 -8.62 -37.35 -14.51
C PHE A 271 -8.52 -38.71 -13.81
N ARG A 272 -7.97 -38.76 -12.58
CA ARG A 272 -7.81 -40.01 -11.81
C ARG A 272 -9.09 -40.49 -11.15
N HIS A 273 -9.85 -39.58 -10.56
CA HIS A 273 -10.99 -39.90 -9.69
C HIS A 273 -12.36 -39.63 -10.33
N GLY A 274 -12.36 -39.01 -11.51
CA GLY A 274 -13.56 -38.66 -12.25
C GLY A 274 -14.21 -37.37 -11.75
N PHE A 275 -14.95 -36.70 -12.65
CA PHE A 275 -15.56 -35.40 -12.39
C PHE A 275 -16.57 -35.41 -11.24
N LYS A 276 -17.32 -36.51 -11.05
CA LYS A 276 -18.33 -36.60 -9.97
C LYS A 276 -17.68 -36.66 -8.59
N HIS A 277 -16.60 -37.41 -8.39
CA HIS A 277 -15.96 -37.47 -7.07
C HIS A 277 -15.28 -36.15 -6.68
N ALA A 278 -14.82 -35.37 -7.66
CA ALA A 278 -14.13 -34.10 -7.42
C ALA A 278 -15.02 -32.94 -6.96
N PHE A 279 -16.35 -33.03 -7.13
CA PHE A 279 -17.29 -31.92 -6.83
C PHE A 279 -18.47 -32.32 -5.94
N THR A 280 -18.57 -33.58 -5.51
CA THR A 280 -19.75 -34.09 -4.77
C THR A 280 -19.45 -34.58 -3.36
N ASP A 281 -18.18 -34.57 -2.93
CA ASP A 281 -17.72 -34.85 -1.56
C ASP A 281 -16.91 -33.66 -1.02
#